data_AF-A0A0D2MQU6-F1
#
_entry.id   AF-A0A0D2MQU6-F1
#
_cell.length_a   1.000
_cell.length_b   1.000
_cell.length_c   1.000
_cell.angle_alpha   90.00
_cell.angle_beta   90.00
_cell.angle_gamma   90.00
#
_symmetry.space_group_name_H-M   'P 1'
#
loop_
_entity.id
_entity.type
_entity.pdbx_description
1 polymer ?
#
loop_
_entity_poly.entity_id
_entity_poly.type
_entity_poly.pdbx_seq_one_letter_code
_entity_poly.pdbx_strand_id
1 'polypeptide(L)'
;MVPPTTDAPAAADDPAAAATIAPGVAVRDHPLYGRCAFANRAFAAGEIVVKEAPLVVCAEGGAGSAPDDDPAGAWLTRAFAENVPAVRAACRGGATPDDLRRLCVCYLAFCAAAPEAREAVLGGMLNEAGPDAADALVVQRAQHAAGFIREVLVPRGAADGTLRDPPGDAATVLRVLLSFELNAHAVGGRGALFAVGSKFTHTCGQPNSVFKSCGGLGYHVALRDIAQGELLTTTYLEGGPMLMATPYREVFTLEGFGFRCRCPRCAAPADDMRCLPCPRCATAATRRGGDGLLPKSVALKGARPPGVLIYTGGAAAQDGSSGGSSGGGEGPGTAAASAASWVCGSCGAALPDDDAALFGGGERVAEVAGLAPNGRVERGAGALVHQADRDMGEGRASRAGVARLLEVVARLLGPDHWSTVAMMRGHSEMLLAELRSAASNPTSSIGSAVSALLEDLQSNWKLRCSWVDSRSGLDAGHTLFQEIVAHACALYEAYPPLARALGAPHPAAARLLSLAAWLRGRVVPALGVLKAGWPLPQPLGMVAALDAAAAAAAAAGAPVAALEGADGSSGGGGLPEGGGGEGPSMQQLLDFLPSSGGSGKGGKAKKKKSGSGGGGGRKK
;
A
#
# COMPACT_ATOMS: atom_id res chain seq x y z
N MET A 1 8.52 26.69 -2.13
CA MET A 1 9.04 25.62 -3.01
C MET A 1 10.43 26.02 -3.46
N VAL A 2 11.46 25.27 -3.06
CA VAL A 2 12.77 25.37 -3.71
C VAL A 2 12.61 24.64 -5.05
N PRO A 3 12.93 25.25 -6.21
CA PRO A 3 12.84 24.54 -7.48
C PRO A 3 13.76 23.30 -7.42
N PRO A 4 13.35 22.16 -7.99
CA PRO A 4 14.26 21.03 -8.13
C PRO A 4 15.42 21.48 -9.01
N THR A 5 16.59 21.68 -8.42
CA THR A 5 17.82 21.87 -9.17
C THR A 5 18.06 20.57 -9.92
N THR A 6 17.95 20.63 -11.25
CA THR A 6 18.17 19.50 -12.18
C THR A 6 19.62 19.02 -12.18
N ASP A 7 20.52 19.75 -11.52
CA ASP A 7 21.88 19.33 -11.30
C ASP A 7 21.90 18.38 -10.09
N ALA A 8 21.52 17.13 -10.33
CA ALA A 8 22.01 16.05 -9.49
C ALA A 8 23.54 16.19 -9.49
N PRO A 9 24.20 16.34 -8.32
CA PRO A 9 25.64 16.38 -8.30
C PRO A 9 26.15 15.15 -9.05
N ALA A 10 27.10 15.35 -9.98
CA ALA A 10 27.86 14.26 -10.56
C ALA A 10 28.24 13.33 -9.40
N ALA A 11 27.93 12.03 -9.55
CA ALA A 11 28.18 11.03 -8.51
C ALA A 11 29.56 11.33 -7.92
N ALA A 12 29.62 11.57 -6.61
CA ALA A 12 30.81 12.14 -5.98
C ALA A 12 32.05 11.36 -6.45
N ASP A 13 32.97 12.05 -7.13
CA ASP A 13 34.22 11.48 -7.69
C ASP A 13 35.17 10.93 -6.59
N ASP A 14 34.72 10.89 -5.33
CA ASP A 14 35.41 10.28 -4.21
C ASP A 14 34.77 8.93 -3.81
N PRO A 15 35.21 7.81 -4.41
CA PRO A 15 34.76 6.48 -4.02
C PRO A 15 35.12 6.11 -2.57
N ALA A 16 36.02 6.84 -1.90
CA ALA A 16 36.32 6.60 -0.48
C ALA A 16 35.22 7.12 0.46
N ALA A 17 34.35 8.03 -0.01
CA ALA A 17 33.16 8.45 0.73
C ALA A 17 32.05 7.37 0.74
N ALA A 18 32.18 6.32 -0.10
CA ALA A 18 31.08 5.42 -0.46
C ALA A 18 30.72 4.31 0.55
N ALA A 19 31.37 4.19 1.71
CA ALA A 19 31.01 3.12 2.65
C ALA A 19 31.36 3.43 4.11
N THR A 20 31.24 4.68 4.55
CA THR A 20 31.26 4.92 6.00
C THR A 20 29.93 4.41 6.55
N ILE A 21 29.90 3.14 6.99
CA ILE A 21 28.78 2.58 7.75
C ILE A 21 28.44 3.61 8.81
N ALA A 22 27.20 4.12 8.77
CA ALA A 22 26.75 5.10 9.75
C ALA A 22 27.07 4.52 11.14
N PRO A 23 27.89 5.16 11.98
CA PRO A 23 28.46 4.52 13.18
C PRO A 23 27.39 4.04 14.19
N GLY A 24 26.15 4.49 14.02
CA GLY A 24 24.98 4.05 14.77
C GLY A 24 24.25 2.81 14.23
N VAL A 25 24.68 2.17 13.15
CA VAL A 25 24.01 0.99 12.57
C VAL A 25 25.00 -0.15 12.35
N ALA A 26 24.59 -1.38 12.68
CA ALA A 26 25.34 -2.60 12.42
C ALA A 26 24.50 -3.56 11.58
N VAL A 27 25.10 -4.19 10.56
CA VAL A 27 24.45 -5.27 9.81
C VAL A 27 24.85 -6.60 10.43
N ARG A 28 23.86 -7.44 10.78
CA ARG A 28 24.07 -8.74 11.45
C ARG A 28 23.15 -9.78 10.82
N ASP A 29 23.50 -11.06 10.93
CA ASP A 29 22.61 -12.15 10.55
C ASP A 29 21.45 -12.29 11.54
N HIS A 30 20.24 -12.45 11.01
CA HIS A 30 19.01 -12.71 11.75
C HIS A 30 18.42 -14.04 11.27
N PRO A 31 18.01 -14.95 12.18
CA PRO A 31 17.59 -16.31 11.82
C PRO A 31 16.36 -16.36 10.89
N LEU A 32 15.49 -15.35 10.94
CA LEU A 32 14.29 -15.29 10.09
C LEU A 32 14.44 -14.41 8.85
N TYR A 33 15.39 -13.47 8.85
CA TYR A 33 15.42 -12.39 7.88
C TYR A 33 16.75 -12.31 7.12
N GLY A 34 17.71 -13.18 7.43
CA GLY A 34 19.07 -13.09 6.91
C GLY A 34 19.79 -11.85 7.42
N ARG A 35 20.61 -11.23 6.59
CA ARG A 35 21.37 -10.02 6.95
C ARG A 35 20.44 -8.82 7.10
N CYS A 36 20.42 -8.24 8.29
CA CYS A 36 19.54 -7.12 8.65
C CYS A 36 20.30 -6.02 9.39
N ALA A 37 19.78 -4.80 9.30
CA ALA A 37 20.29 -3.64 10.01
C ALA A 37 19.74 -3.59 11.45
N PHE A 38 20.63 -3.36 12.41
CA PHE A 38 20.31 -3.16 13.82
C PHE A 38 20.87 -1.83 14.30
N ALA A 39 20.16 -1.19 15.22
CA ALA A 39 20.62 0.01 15.88
C ALA A 39 21.85 -0.34 16.75
N ASN A 40 23.01 0.26 16.45
CA ASN A 40 24.23 0.12 17.25
C ASN A 40 24.30 1.14 18.41
N ARG A 41 23.40 2.13 18.40
CA ARG A 41 23.11 3.08 19.50
C ARG A 41 21.62 3.39 19.51
N ALA A 42 21.14 4.09 20.53
CA ALA A 42 19.80 4.64 20.51
C ALA A 42 19.67 5.79 19.50
N PHE A 43 18.50 5.93 18.89
CA PHE A 43 18.13 7.06 18.05
C PHE A 43 16.91 7.76 18.63
N ALA A 44 16.97 9.08 18.69
CA ALA A 44 15.79 9.87 18.97
C ALA A 44 14.90 9.92 17.73
N ALA A 45 13.63 10.10 17.94
CA ALA A 45 12.71 10.16 16.84
C ALA A 45 12.91 11.42 15.95
N GLY A 46 12.80 11.23 14.64
CA GLY A 46 13.17 12.25 13.64
C GLY A 46 14.68 12.32 13.33
N GLU A 47 15.51 11.59 14.06
CA GLU A 47 16.96 11.52 13.81
C GLU A 47 17.28 10.74 12.53
N ILE A 48 18.35 11.13 11.84
CA ILE A 48 18.89 10.37 10.70
C ILE A 48 19.57 9.11 11.25
N VAL A 49 19.01 7.95 10.92
CA VAL A 49 19.53 6.63 11.28
C VAL A 49 20.67 6.25 10.34
N VAL A 50 20.47 6.43 9.04
CA VAL A 50 21.46 6.20 7.98
C VAL A 50 21.40 7.34 6.97
N LYS A 51 22.58 7.76 6.51
CA LYS A 51 22.79 8.61 5.34
C LYS A 51 23.94 8.00 4.54
N GLU A 52 23.70 7.63 3.29
CA GLU A 52 24.74 6.99 2.48
C GLU A 52 24.57 7.32 0.98
N ALA A 53 25.68 7.21 0.26
CA ALA A 53 25.69 7.25 -1.20
C ALA A 53 25.31 5.87 -1.76
N PRO A 54 24.68 5.81 -2.94
CA PRO A 54 24.38 4.53 -3.58
C PRO A 54 25.67 3.83 -4.05
N LEU A 55 25.71 2.51 -3.91
CA LEU A 55 26.76 1.65 -4.47
C LEU A 55 26.70 1.64 -6.01
N VAL A 56 25.48 1.51 -6.53
CA VAL A 56 25.19 1.49 -7.97
C VAL A 56 23.88 2.20 -8.20
N VAL A 57 23.83 3.06 -9.23
CA VAL A 57 22.60 3.75 -9.68
C VAL A 57 22.29 3.29 -11.09
N CYS A 58 21.08 2.79 -11.30
CA CYS A 58 20.54 2.45 -12.61
C CYS A 58 20.00 3.72 -13.26
N ALA A 59 20.67 4.19 -14.31
CA ALA A 59 20.12 5.24 -15.15
C ALA A 59 18.94 4.67 -15.95
N GLU A 60 17.72 4.75 -15.40
CA GLU A 60 16.55 4.61 -16.25
C GLU A 60 16.52 5.86 -17.13
N GLY A 61 16.72 5.66 -18.45
CA GLY A 61 16.46 6.71 -19.43
C GLY A 61 15.00 7.13 -19.28
N GLY A 62 14.77 8.26 -18.61
CA GLY A 62 13.44 8.82 -18.50
C GLY A 62 12.86 8.99 -19.90
N ALA A 63 11.54 8.88 -20.05
CA ALA A 63 10.84 8.95 -21.35
C ALA A 63 10.99 10.29 -22.13
N GLY A 64 12.00 11.11 -21.82
CA GLY A 64 12.34 12.35 -22.50
C GLY A 64 13.83 12.73 -22.50
N SER A 65 14.76 11.87 -22.08
CA SER A 65 16.19 12.14 -22.32
C SER A 65 16.51 12.00 -23.81
N ALA A 66 17.32 12.89 -24.38
CA ALA A 66 17.71 12.77 -25.78
C ALA A 66 18.50 11.46 -25.97
N PRO A 67 18.40 10.80 -27.14
CA PRO A 67 19.13 9.55 -27.40
C PRO A 67 20.64 9.65 -27.15
N ASP A 68 21.21 10.84 -27.36
CA ASP A 68 22.63 11.11 -27.16
C ASP A 68 23.03 11.14 -25.66
N ASP A 69 22.07 11.33 -24.76
CA ASP A 69 22.28 11.36 -23.31
C ASP A 69 22.20 9.95 -22.68
N ASP A 70 21.75 8.93 -23.43
CA ASP A 70 21.60 7.54 -22.95
C ASP A 70 22.11 6.50 -23.97
N PRO A 71 23.44 6.43 -24.17
CA PRO A 71 24.05 5.46 -25.10
C PRO A 71 23.75 4.01 -24.73
N ALA A 72 23.60 3.71 -23.43
CA ALA A 72 23.23 2.38 -22.94
C ALA A 72 21.80 2.01 -23.35
N GLY A 73 20.85 2.93 -23.20
CA GLY A 73 19.48 2.76 -23.66
C GLY A 73 19.36 2.62 -25.17
N ALA A 74 20.12 3.38 -25.95
CA ALA A 74 20.18 3.25 -27.41
C ALA A 74 20.75 1.89 -27.85
N TRP A 75 21.82 1.44 -27.19
CA TRP A 75 22.41 0.12 -27.42
C TRP A 75 21.43 -1.01 -27.09
N LEU A 76 20.76 -0.95 -25.94
CA LEU A 76 19.74 -1.93 -25.53
C LEU A 76 18.56 -1.96 -26.50
N THR A 77 18.09 -0.80 -26.95
CA THR A 77 16.99 -0.70 -27.91
C THR A 77 17.33 -1.44 -29.21
N ARG A 78 18.56 -1.24 -29.71
CA ARG A 78 19.06 -1.96 -30.89
C ARG A 78 19.17 -3.46 -30.63
N ALA A 79 19.73 -3.87 -29.50
CA ALA A 79 19.85 -5.28 -29.12
C ALA A 79 18.48 -5.99 -29.05
N PHE A 80 17.46 -5.31 -28.51
CA PHE A 80 16.09 -5.85 -28.44
C PHE A 80 15.46 -5.97 -29.83
N ALA A 81 15.61 -4.94 -30.67
CA ALA A 81 15.08 -4.93 -32.04
C ALA A 81 15.68 -6.03 -32.92
N GLU A 82 16.97 -6.32 -32.76
CA GLU A 82 17.67 -7.38 -33.50
C GLU A 82 17.38 -8.80 -32.95
N ASN A 83 16.85 -8.92 -31.73
CA ASN A 83 16.65 -10.19 -31.02
C ASN A 83 15.21 -10.43 -30.55
N VAL A 84 14.21 -9.96 -31.31
CA VAL A 84 12.77 -10.05 -30.95
C VAL A 84 12.33 -11.47 -30.50
N PRO A 85 12.74 -12.58 -31.15
CA PRO A 85 12.37 -13.91 -30.69
C PRO A 85 12.89 -14.24 -29.28
N ALA A 86 14.12 -13.83 -28.96
CA ALA A 86 14.72 -14.04 -27.64
C ALA A 86 14.07 -13.16 -26.57
N VAL A 87 13.75 -11.90 -26.90
CA VAL A 87 12.98 -11.00 -26.03
C VAL A 87 11.62 -11.63 -25.69
N ARG A 88 10.86 -12.08 -26.71
CA ARG A 88 9.58 -12.77 -26.51
C ARG A 88 9.73 -14.03 -25.67
N ALA A 89 10.83 -14.77 -25.84
CA ALA A 89 11.10 -15.97 -25.05
C ALA A 89 11.33 -15.65 -23.56
N ALA A 90 12.11 -14.61 -23.27
CA ALA A 90 12.34 -14.14 -21.90
C ALA A 90 11.06 -13.60 -21.25
N CYS A 91 10.19 -12.92 -22.01
CA CYS A 91 8.90 -12.45 -21.50
C CYS A 91 7.90 -13.55 -21.11
N ARG A 92 8.12 -14.82 -21.52
CA ARG A 92 7.20 -15.92 -21.15
C ARG A 92 7.17 -16.21 -19.66
N GLY A 93 8.18 -15.77 -18.90
CA GLY A 93 8.23 -15.87 -17.43
C GLY A 93 7.44 -14.81 -16.68
N GLY A 94 6.44 -14.19 -17.31
CA GLY A 94 5.65 -13.11 -16.71
C GLY A 94 6.32 -11.73 -16.71
N ALA A 95 7.53 -11.60 -17.27
CA ALA A 95 8.18 -10.31 -17.49
C ALA A 95 7.59 -9.60 -18.71
N THR A 96 7.29 -8.31 -18.59
CA THR A 96 7.02 -7.46 -19.76
C THR A 96 8.33 -7.12 -20.49
N PRO A 97 8.29 -6.64 -21.75
CA PRO A 97 9.48 -6.11 -22.42
C PRO A 97 10.15 -4.98 -21.64
N ASP A 98 9.35 -4.16 -20.93
CA ASP A 98 9.87 -3.07 -20.10
C ASP A 98 10.55 -3.60 -18.82
N ASP A 99 9.99 -4.62 -18.18
CA ASP A 99 10.66 -5.31 -17.06
C ASP A 99 12.02 -5.86 -17.49
N LEU A 100 12.06 -6.54 -18.65
CA LEU A 100 13.28 -7.11 -19.19
C LEU A 100 14.31 -6.00 -19.50
N ARG A 101 13.86 -4.91 -20.12
CA ARG A 101 14.72 -3.76 -20.44
C ARG A 101 15.29 -3.13 -19.17
N ARG A 102 14.46 -2.90 -18.14
CA ARG A 102 14.88 -2.37 -16.84
C ARG A 102 15.94 -3.26 -16.18
N LEU A 103 15.74 -4.58 -16.16
CA LEU A 103 16.72 -5.54 -15.63
C LEU A 103 18.04 -5.52 -16.41
N CYS A 104 17.99 -5.37 -17.74
CA CYS A 104 19.19 -5.22 -18.55
C CYS A 104 19.94 -3.92 -18.21
N VAL A 105 19.24 -2.79 -18.06
CA VAL A 105 19.83 -1.52 -17.59
C VAL A 105 20.52 -1.68 -16.24
N CYS A 106 19.89 -2.39 -15.30
CA CYS A 106 20.49 -2.66 -13.99
C CYS A 106 21.79 -3.47 -14.09
N TYR A 107 21.83 -4.48 -14.96
CA TYR A 107 23.04 -5.25 -15.21
C TYR A 107 24.14 -4.42 -15.88
N LEU A 108 23.80 -3.54 -16.83
CA LEU A 108 24.76 -2.61 -17.44
C LEU A 108 25.34 -1.65 -16.40
N ALA A 109 24.50 -1.10 -15.51
CA ALA A 109 24.93 -0.24 -14.42
C ALA A 109 25.88 -0.98 -13.47
N PHE A 110 25.60 -2.24 -13.15
CA PHE A 110 26.53 -3.09 -12.40
C PHE A 110 27.87 -3.26 -13.12
N CYS A 111 27.87 -3.57 -14.42
CA CYS A 111 29.12 -3.75 -15.18
C CYS A 111 29.96 -2.47 -15.26
N ALA A 112 29.31 -1.30 -15.26
CA ALA A 112 29.97 0.00 -15.27
C ALA A 112 30.46 0.46 -13.88
N ALA A 113 30.01 -0.17 -12.80
CA ALA A 113 30.36 0.21 -11.43
C ALA A 113 31.83 -0.14 -11.08
N ALA A 114 32.38 0.56 -10.09
CA ALA A 114 33.71 0.29 -9.57
C ALA A 114 33.83 -1.17 -9.06
N PRO A 115 35.02 -1.81 -9.16
CA PRO A 115 35.23 -3.18 -8.69
C PRO A 115 34.73 -3.44 -7.26
N GLU A 116 34.96 -2.48 -6.35
CA GLU A 116 34.57 -2.57 -4.94
C GLU A 116 33.04 -2.56 -4.78
N ALA A 117 32.34 -1.74 -5.58
CA ALA A 117 30.89 -1.71 -5.59
C ALA A 117 30.31 -3.02 -6.15
N ARG A 118 30.92 -3.57 -7.21
CA ARG A 118 30.54 -4.88 -7.77
C ARG A 118 30.72 -6.00 -6.74
N GLU A 119 31.86 -6.02 -6.05
CA GLU A 119 32.14 -6.97 -4.97
C GLU A 119 31.12 -6.82 -3.82
N ALA A 120 30.82 -5.59 -3.40
CA ALA A 120 29.83 -5.34 -2.35
C ALA A 120 28.42 -5.82 -2.74
N VAL A 121 28.00 -5.59 -3.98
CA VAL A 121 26.72 -6.09 -4.51
C VAL A 121 26.69 -7.62 -4.48
N LEU A 122 27.72 -8.28 -5.02
CA LEU A 122 27.78 -9.74 -5.05
C LEU A 122 27.90 -10.33 -3.65
N GLY A 123 28.71 -9.76 -2.75
CA GLY A 123 28.98 -10.30 -1.43
C GLY A 123 27.90 -10.07 -0.38
N GLY A 124 27.03 -9.06 -0.56
CA GLY A 124 26.18 -8.59 0.54
C GLY A 124 24.72 -8.32 0.26
N MET A 125 24.24 -8.33 -0.99
CA MET A 125 22.87 -7.89 -1.28
C MET A 125 21.80 -8.97 -1.13
N LEU A 126 22.14 -10.24 -1.29
CA LEU A 126 21.17 -11.32 -1.20
C LEU A 126 21.33 -12.12 0.09
N ASN A 127 20.19 -12.43 0.70
CA ASN A 127 20.06 -13.46 1.72
C ASN A 127 19.83 -14.81 1.05
N GLU A 128 20.03 -15.90 1.80
CA GLU A 128 19.62 -17.22 1.34
C GLU A 128 18.11 -17.22 1.09
N ALA A 129 17.72 -17.71 -0.08
CA ALA A 129 16.33 -17.78 -0.48
C ALA A 129 15.59 -18.82 0.39
N GLY A 130 14.47 -18.41 0.99
CA GLY A 130 13.56 -19.36 1.63
C GLY A 130 12.94 -20.33 0.60
N PRO A 131 12.35 -21.46 1.03
CA PRO A 131 11.78 -22.45 0.14
C PRO A 131 10.69 -21.87 -0.78
N ASP A 132 9.89 -20.92 -0.28
CA ASP A 132 8.82 -20.27 -1.03
C ASP A 132 9.33 -19.29 -2.10
N ALA A 133 10.59 -18.84 -2.01
CA ALA A 133 11.11 -17.78 -2.88
C ALA A 133 11.35 -18.27 -4.31
N ALA A 134 11.58 -19.57 -4.53
CA ALA A 134 11.89 -20.11 -5.84
C ALA A 134 10.75 -19.91 -6.85
N ASP A 135 9.51 -19.98 -6.37
CA ASP A 135 8.30 -19.80 -7.20
C ASP A 135 7.81 -18.35 -7.25
N ALA A 136 8.49 -17.42 -6.57
CA ALA A 136 8.13 -16.02 -6.59
C ALA A 136 8.29 -15.42 -8.00
N LEU A 137 7.32 -14.63 -8.42
CA LEU A 137 7.32 -13.97 -9.74
C LEU A 137 8.61 -13.16 -9.98
N VAL A 138 9.07 -12.41 -8.98
CA VAL A 138 10.33 -11.65 -9.06
C VAL A 138 11.54 -12.55 -9.39
N VAL A 139 11.59 -13.76 -8.82
CA VAL A 139 12.68 -14.72 -9.08
C VAL A 139 12.58 -15.29 -10.47
N GLN A 140 11.38 -15.69 -10.90
CA GLN A 140 11.15 -16.18 -12.26
C GLN A 140 11.54 -15.13 -13.31
N ARG A 141 11.08 -13.87 -13.15
CA ARG A 141 11.45 -12.76 -14.05
C ARG A 141 12.97 -12.58 -14.13
N ALA A 142 13.66 -12.57 -12.99
CA ALA A 142 15.11 -12.45 -12.94
C ALA A 142 15.83 -13.63 -13.62
N GLN A 143 15.35 -14.86 -13.45
CA GLN A 143 15.90 -16.05 -14.13
C GLN A 143 15.78 -15.95 -15.65
N HIS A 144 14.60 -15.56 -16.16
CA HIS A 144 14.38 -15.39 -17.60
C HIS A 144 15.24 -14.26 -18.18
N ALA A 145 15.34 -13.13 -17.45
CA ALA A 145 16.21 -12.03 -17.83
C ALA A 145 17.70 -12.43 -17.82
N ALA A 146 18.14 -13.20 -16.82
CA ALA A 146 19.51 -13.69 -16.77
C ALA A 146 19.87 -14.57 -17.97
N GLY A 147 18.94 -15.42 -18.42
CA GLY A 147 19.09 -16.20 -19.65
C GLY A 147 19.31 -15.30 -20.89
N PHE A 148 18.45 -14.29 -21.07
CA PHE A 148 18.58 -13.32 -22.17
C PHE A 148 19.90 -12.55 -22.11
N ILE A 149 20.28 -12.02 -20.94
CA ILE A 149 21.53 -11.27 -20.76
C ILE A 149 22.73 -12.13 -21.13
N ARG A 150 22.80 -13.36 -20.63
CA ARG A 150 23.90 -14.29 -20.91
C ARG A 150 24.01 -14.66 -22.38
N GLU A 151 22.87 -14.94 -23.03
CA GLU A 151 22.86 -15.49 -24.39
C GLU A 151 22.95 -14.40 -25.47
N VAL A 152 22.50 -13.18 -25.16
CA VAL A 152 22.41 -12.09 -26.13
C VAL A 152 23.32 -10.92 -25.76
N LEU A 153 23.17 -10.37 -24.56
CA LEU A 153 23.84 -9.11 -24.21
C LEU A 153 25.34 -9.28 -23.92
N VAL A 154 25.73 -10.30 -23.16
CA VAL A 154 27.13 -10.54 -22.81
C VAL A 154 28.00 -10.78 -24.05
N PRO A 155 27.65 -11.69 -24.98
CA PRO A 155 28.45 -11.91 -26.19
C PRO A 155 28.55 -10.65 -27.06
N ARG A 156 27.44 -9.92 -27.21
CA ARG A 156 27.40 -8.68 -27.98
C ARG A 156 28.29 -7.60 -27.36
N GLY A 157 28.09 -7.33 -26.07
CA GLY A 157 28.82 -6.31 -25.34
C GLY A 157 30.31 -6.58 -25.23
N ALA A 158 30.71 -7.86 -25.21
CA ALA A 158 32.10 -8.27 -25.31
C ALA A 158 32.68 -8.03 -26.72
N ALA A 159 31.89 -8.29 -27.77
CA ALA A 159 32.32 -8.10 -29.15
C ALA A 159 32.47 -6.61 -29.54
N ASP A 160 31.61 -5.73 -29.03
CA ASP A 160 31.64 -4.29 -29.34
C ASP A 160 32.34 -3.43 -28.27
N GLY A 161 32.78 -4.03 -27.16
CA GLY A 161 33.46 -3.35 -26.06
C GLY A 161 32.55 -2.51 -25.17
N THR A 162 31.23 -2.61 -25.32
CA THR A 162 30.26 -1.87 -24.47
C THR A 162 30.26 -2.39 -23.02
N LEU A 163 30.53 -3.68 -22.83
CA LEU A 163 30.59 -4.29 -21.49
C LEU A 163 32.04 -4.41 -21.01
N ARG A 164 32.34 -3.82 -19.85
CA ARG A 164 33.64 -3.97 -19.17
C ARG A 164 33.58 -5.16 -18.21
N ASP A 165 34.38 -6.19 -18.47
CA ASP A 165 34.50 -7.40 -17.65
C ASP A 165 33.14 -7.97 -17.17
N PRO A 166 32.19 -8.25 -18.07
CA PRO A 166 30.88 -8.73 -17.66
C PRO A 166 30.98 -10.13 -17.05
N PRO A 167 30.41 -10.38 -15.85
CA PRO A 167 30.31 -11.74 -15.35
C PRO A 167 29.40 -12.55 -16.28
N GLY A 168 29.97 -13.57 -16.91
CA GLY A 168 29.27 -14.36 -17.94
C GLY A 168 28.53 -15.59 -17.42
N ASP A 169 28.78 -16.02 -16.18
CA ASP A 169 28.09 -17.20 -15.65
C ASP A 169 26.66 -16.88 -15.21
N ALA A 170 25.75 -17.82 -15.44
CA ALA A 170 24.32 -17.62 -15.22
C ALA A 170 23.97 -17.32 -13.75
N ALA A 171 24.72 -17.90 -12.79
CA ALA A 171 24.47 -17.73 -11.38
C ALA A 171 24.83 -16.30 -10.93
N THR A 172 25.95 -15.77 -11.38
CA THR A 172 26.35 -14.39 -11.09
C THR A 172 25.41 -13.38 -11.74
N VAL A 173 25.03 -13.56 -13.02
CA VAL A 173 24.04 -12.69 -13.67
C VAL A 173 22.73 -12.67 -12.88
N LEU A 174 22.19 -13.85 -12.54
CA LEU A 174 20.97 -13.96 -11.73
C LEU A 174 21.11 -13.26 -10.37
N ARG A 175 22.25 -13.44 -9.70
CA ARG A 175 22.56 -12.79 -8.42
C ARG A 175 22.56 -11.27 -8.52
N VAL A 176 23.13 -10.71 -9.59
CA VAL A 176 23.09 -9.26 -9.85
C VAL A 176 21.65 -8.79 -10.03
N LEU A 177 20.86 -9.46 -10.88
CA LEU A 177 19.48 -9.07 -11.15
C LEU A 177 18.59 -9.12 -9.90
N LEU A 178 18.68 -10.20 -9.13
CA LEU A 178 17.97 -10.33 -7.86
C LEU A 178 18.41 -9.28 -6.85
N SER A 179 19.69 -8.88 -6.86
CA SER A 179 20.15 -7.80 -5.99
C SER A 179 19.36 -6.52 -6.27
N PHE A 180 19.19 -6.14 -7.54
CA PHE A 180 18.38 -4.97 -7.90
C PHE A 180 16.89 -5.16 -7.61
N GLU A 181 16.28 -6.26 -8.03
CA GLU A 181 14.84 -6.49 -7.82
C GLU A 181 14.45 -6.43 -6.35
N LEU A 182 15.29 -6.97 -5.46
CA LEU A 182 14.93 -7.17 -4.06
C LEU A 182 15.45 -6.06 -3.14
N ASN A 183 16.42 -5.25 -3.57
CA ASN A 183 17.12 -4.30 -2.71
C ASN A 183 17.19 -2.86 -3.25
N ALA A 184 16.79 -2.61 -4.50
CA ALA A 184 16.90 -1.27 -5.06
C ALA A 184 15.86 -0.31 -4.46
N HIS A 185 16.28 0.93 -4.21
CA HIS A 185 15.43 2.02 -3.78
C HIS A 185 15.37 3.11 -4.85
N ALA A 186 14.24 3.83 -4.92
CA ALA A 186 14.08 4.94 -5.85
C ALA A 186 14.85 6.19 -5.36
N VAL A 187 15.74 6.71 -6.21
CA VAL A 187 16.57 7.90 -5.95
C VAL A 187 16.52 8.82 -7.17
N GLY A 188 15.82 9.94 -7.05
CA GLY A 188 15.65 10.88 -8.18
C GLY A 188 15.01 10.22 -9.41
N GLY A 189 14.04 9.32 -9.21
CA GLY A 189 13.37 8.59 -10.29
C GLY A 189 14.18 7.41 -10.86
N ARG A 190 15.32 7.06 -10.28
CA ARG A 190 16.19 5.95 -10.70
C ARG A 190 16.25 4.87 -9.64
N GLY A 191 16.48 3.62 -10.02
CA GLY A 191 16.79 2.55 -9.06
C GLY A 191 18.23 2.66 -8.55
N ALA A 192 18.46 2.45 -7.24
CA ALA A 192 19.80 2.48 -6.66
C ALA A 192 19.97 1.44 -5.54
N LEU A 193 21.16 0.85 -5.44
CA LEU A 193 21.54 -0.08 -4.39
C LEU A 193 22.32 0.62 -3.27
N PHE A 194 22.05 0.23 -2.02
CA PHE A 194 22.65 0.85 -0.84
C PHE A 194 23.24 -0.22 0.08
N ALA A 195 24.43 0.02 0.62
CA ALA A 195 25.13 -0.98 1.42
C ALA A 195 24.36 -1.35 2.69
N VAL A 196 23.85 -0.33 3.39
CA VAL A 196 23.19 -0.48 4.69
C VAL A 196 21.67 -0.32 4.58
N GLY A 197 21.18 0.63 3.78
CA GLY A 197 19.77 0.98 3.60
C GLY A 197 18.95 -0.20 3.06
N SER A 198 19.55 -0.98 2.17
CA SER A 198 18.98 -2.23 1.66
C SER A 198 18.97 -3.39 2.67
N LYS A 199 19.33 -3.15 3.95
CA LYS A 199 19.28 -4.14 5.05
C LYS A 199 18.21 -3.82 6.09
N PHE A 200 17.42 -2.77 5.89
CA PHE A 200 16.28 -2.48 6.76
C PHE A 200 15.15 -3.48 6.50
N THR A 201 14.74 -4.22 7.52
CA THR A 201 13.74 -5.28 7.37
C THR A 201 12.35 -4.72 7.13
N HIS A 202 11.58 -5.39 6.28
CA HIS A 202 10.18 -5.05 6.08
C HIS A 202 9.31 -5.30 7.32
N THR A 203 8.41 -4.36 7.63
CA THR A 203 7.20 -4.60 8.43
C THR A 203 5.98 -3.93 7.77
N CYS A 204 4.83 -4.61 7.77
CA CYS A 204 3.57 -4.03 7.34
C CYS A 204 2.90 -3.15 8.41
N GLY A 205 3.33 -3.28 9.67
CA GLY A 205 2.76 -2.56 10.81
C GLY A 205 3.42 -1.19 10.99
N GLN A 206 3.90 -0.92 12.21
CA GLN A 206 4.59 0.31 12.58
C GLN A 206 6.10 0.17 12.35
N PRO A 207 6.65 0.56 11.18
CA PRO A 207 8.09 0.64 11.01
C PRO A 207 8.69 1.65 11.99
N ASN A 208 9.94 1.42 12.40
CA ASN A 208 10.67 2.37 13.24
C ASN A 208 11.54 3.35 12.42
N SER A 209 11.61 3.19 11.10
CA SER A 209 12.25 4.14 10.20
C SER A 209 11.50 4.30 8.87
N VAL A 210 11.81 5.36 8.12
CA VAL A 210 11.33 5.57 6.75
C VAL A 210 12.48 5.92 5.83
N PHE A 211 12.50 5.33 4.63
CA PHE A 211 13.44 5.70 3.58
C PHE A 211 13.05 7.03 2.93
N LYS A 212 14.05 7.86 2.61
CA LYS A 212 13.93 9.08 1.81
C LYS A 212 15.14 9.21 0.90
N SER A 213 14.93 9.78 -0.28
CA SER A 213 16.02 10.19 -1.18
C SER A 213 16.09 11.71 -1.23
N CYS A 214 17.29 12.28 -1.08
CA CYS A 214 17.52 13.72 -1.23
C CYS A 214 18.91 13.99 -1.79
N GLY A 215 19.00 14.78 -2.87
CA GLY A 215 20.29 15.15 -3.49
C GLY A 215 21.12 13.94 -3.96
N GLY A 216 20.46 12.89 -4.46
CA GLY A 216 21.13 11.66 -4.91
C GLY A 216 21.58 10.71 -3.78
N LEU A 217 21.34 11.06 -2.51
CA LEU A 217 21.68 10.24 -1.35
C LEU A 217 20.45 9.53 -0.78
N GLY A 218 20.66 8.36 -0.19
CA GLY A 218 19.66 7.60 0.57
C GLY A 218 19.71 7.97 2.05
N TYR A 219 18.54 8.11 2.67
CA TYR A 219 18.37 8.41 4.08
C TYR A 219 17.37 7.46 4.71
N HIS A 220 17.65 7.00 5.92
CA HIS A 220 16.64 6.47 6.82
C HIS A 220 16.46 7.41 8.00
N VAL A 221 15.22 7.80 8.27
CA VAL A 221 14.86 8.69 9.38
C VAL A 221 14.03 7.92 10.41
N ALA A 222 14.37 8.04 11.69
CA ALA A 222 13.66 7.38 12.77
C ALA A 222 12.21 7.90 12.88
N LEU A 223 11.24 7.00 12.88
CA LEU A 223 9.81 7.30 13.02
C LEU A 223 9.35 7.36 14.47
N ARG A 224 10.16 6.86 15.40
CA ARG A 224 9.98 6.88 16.85
C ARG A 224 11.35 6.72 17.49
N ASP A 225 11.43 6.81 18.80
CA ASP A 225 12.67 6.45 19.50
C ASP A 225 12.99 4.98 19.20
N ILE A 226 14.26 4.71 18.93
CA ILE A 226 14.79 3.39 18.61
C ILE A 226 15.84 3.04 19.65
N ALA A 227 15.67 1.90 20.33
CA ALA A 227 16.63 1.46 21.33
C ALA A 227 17.90 0.89 20.69
N GLN A 228 19.03 0.97 21.39
CA GLN A 228 20.23 0.23 20.98
C GLN A 228 19.93 -1.28 20.93
N GLY A 229 20.41 -1.94 19.89
CA GLY A 229 20.20 -3.36 19.63
C GLY A 229 18.87 -3.69 18.94
N GLU A 230 17.98 -2.71 18.76
CA GLU A 230 16.69 -2.91 18.11
C GLU A 230 16.86 -3.18 16.60
N LEU A 231 16.04 -4.08 16.05
CA LEU A 231 15.96 -4.33 14.61
C LEU A 231 15.44 -3.08 13.90
N LEU A 232 16.17 -2.61 12.89
CA LEU A 232 15.75 -1.47 12.09
C LEU A 232 14.80 -1.94 10.99
N THR A 233 13.62 -1.33 10.96
CA THR A 233 12.53 -1.73 10.08
C THR A 233 12.03 -0.56 9.25
N THR A 234 11.57 -0.87 8.04
CA THR A 234 10.88 0.05 7.13
C THR A 234 9.67 -0.67 6.52
N THR A 235 8.79 0.05 5.83
CA THR A 235 7.78 -0.58 4.98
C THR A 235 8.29 -0.62 3.53
N TYR A 236 8.07 -1.74 2.85
CA TYR A 236 8.27 -1.91 1.41
C TYR A 236 6.96 -1.69 0.65
N LEU A 237 5.86 -1.59 1.40
CA LEU A 237 4.55 -1.24 0.90
C LEU A 237 4.44 0.27 1.00
N GLU A 238 4.22 0.93 -0.13
CA GLU A 238 3.93 2.37 -0.20
C GLU A 238 2.52 2.57 -0.74
N GLY A 239 1.81 3.61 -0.28
CA GLY A 239 0.46 3.93 -0.75
C GLY A 239 -0.54 2.79 -0.55
N GLY A 240 -1.36 2.53 -1.57
CA GLY A 240 -2.45 1.54 -1.56
C GLY A 240 -2.09 0.15 -0.99
N PRO A 241 -0.96 -0.48 -1.38
CA PRO A 241 -0.48 -1.74 -0.79
C PRO A 241 -0.46 -1.82 0.74
N MET A 242 -0.21 -0.72 1.46
CA MET A 242 -0.26 -0.72 2.94
C MET A 242 -1.65 -1.01 3.51
N LEU A 243 -2.68 -0.73 2.71
CA LEU A 243 -4.07 -0.92 3.09
C LEU A 243 -4.57 -2.34 2.78
N MET A 244 -3.84 -3.13 1.99
CA MET A 244 -4.24 -4.48 1.62
C MET A 244 -4.49 -5.37 2.86
N ALA A 245 -5.42 -6.32 2.75
CA ALA A 245 -5.55 -7.40 3.72
C ALA A 245 -4.28 -8.27 3.76
N THR A 246 -4.05 -8.93 4.89
CA THR A 246 -2.91 -9.80 5.18
C THR A 246 -2.59 -10.78 4.05
N PRO A 247 -3.53 -11.60 3.53
CA PRO A 247 -3.21 -12.52 2.44
C PRO A 247 -2.70 -11.82 1.18
N TYR A 248 -3.16 -10.60 0.90
CA TYR A 248 -2.70 -9.82 -0.25
C TYR A 248 -1.36 -9.16 0.00
N ARG A 249 -1.09 -8.67 1.21
CA ARG A 249 0.24 -8.19 1.59
C ARG A 249 1.27 -9.32 1.48
N GLU A 250 0.92 -10.53 1.92
CA GLU A 250 1.80 -11.70 1.79
C GLU A 250 2.06 -12.09 0.33
N VAL A 251 1.02 -12.08 -0.53
CA VAL A 251 1.19 -12.32 -1.97
C VAL A 251 2.06 -11.23 -2.58
N PHE A 252 1.80 -9.95 -2.26
CA PHE A 252 2.58 -8.82 -2.76
C PHE A 252 4.05 -8.92 -2.33
N THR A 253 4.34 -9.23 -1.06
CA THR A 253 5.72 -9.41 -0.59
C THR A 253 6.37 -10.65 -1.19
N LEU A 254 5.60 -11.70 -1.46
CA LEU A 254 6.14 -12.91 -2.08
C LEU A 254 6.49 -12.64 -3.54
N GLU A 255 5.54 -12.13 -4.32
CA GLU A 255 5.70 -11.89 -5.75
C GLU A 255 6.73 -10.79 -6.05
N GLY A 256 6.77 -9.74 -5.22
CA GLY A 256 7.67 -8.60 -5.41
C GLY A 256 9.03 -8.74 -4.72
N PHE A 257 9.09 -9.43 -3.57
CA PHE A 257 10.29 -9.46 -2.72
C PHE A 257 10.73 -10.87 -2.31
N GLY A 258 10.05 -11.92 -2.78
CA GLY A 258 10.46 -13.31 -2.52
C GLY A 258 10.22 -13.81 -1.10
N PHE A 259 9.36 -13.16 -0.30
CA PHE A 259 9.04 -13.64 1.06
C PHE A 259 7.59 -13.38 1.47
N ARG A 260 7.06 -14.20 2.38
CA ARG A 260 5.78 -13.93 3.06
C ARG A 260 6.01 -13.14 4.33
N CYS A 261 5.44 -11.94 4.44
CA CYS A 261 5.62 -11.13 5.65
C CYS A 261 4.98 -11.78 6.88
N ARG A 262 5.77 -11.95 7.94
CA ARG A 262 5.32 -12.44 9.27
C ARG A 262 5.49 -11.39 10.37
N CYS A 263 5.43 -10.12 10.04
CA CYS A 263 5.49 -9.04 11.03
C CYS A 263 4.29 -9.12 12.00
N PRO A 264 4.33 -8.44 13.17
CA PRO A 264 3.24 -8.49 14.15
C PRO A 264 1.84 -8.20 13.58
N ARG A 265 1.73 -7.33 12.57
CA ARG A 265 0.47 -7.05 11.88
C ARG A 265 -0.03 -8.23 11.02
N CYS A 266 0.86 -8.88 10.28
CA CYS A 266 0.48 -10.04 9.46
C CYS A 266 0.32 -11.33 10.28
N ALA A 267 1.00 -11.42 11.43
CA ALA A 267 0.85 -12.51 12.38
C ALA A 267 -0.32 -12.30 13.36
N ALA A 268 -0.98 -11.12 13.32
CA ALA A 268 -2.09 -10.82 14.21
C ALA A 268 -3.25 -11.81 13.96
N PRO A 269 -3.94 -12.26 15.03
CA PRO A 269 -5.06 -13.18 14.89
C PRO A 269 -6.25 -12.55 14.16
N ALA A 270 -6.33 -11.22 14.11
CA ALA A 270 -7.38 -10.47 13.44
C ALA A 270 -6.79 -9.58 12.34
N ASP A 271 -7.44 -9.57 11.17
CA ASP A 271 -7.09 -8.71 10.05
C ASP A 271 -8.10 -7.57 9.92
N ASP A 272 -7.75 -6.42 10.49
CA ASP A 272 -8.59 -5.24 10.50
C ASP A 272 -8.80 -4.65 9.10
N MET A 273 -7.96 -4.97 8.11
CA MET A 273 -8.13 -4.53 6.71
C MET A 273 -9.12 -5.39 5.93
N ARG A 274 -9.42 -6.59 6.46
CA ARG A 274 -10.28 -7.60 5.87
C ARG A 274 -11.64 -7.58 6.59
N CYS A 275 -12.39 -6.49 6.38
CA CYS A 275 -13.67 -6.22 7.04
C CYS A 275 -14.85 -6.39 6.09
N LEU A 276 -15.93 -7.04 6.54
CA LEU A 276 -17.17 -7.20 5.77
C LEU A 276 -18.40 -6.76 6.59
N PRO A 277 -19.47 -6.25 5.96
CA PRO A 277 -20.73 -5.98 6.65
C PRO A 277 -21.34 -7.26 7.25
N CYS A 278 -21.73 -7.21 8.52
CA CYS A 278 -22.32 -8.36 9.20
C CYS A 278 -23.76 -8.61 8.72
N PRO A 279 -24.09 -9.78 8.16
CA PRO A 279 -25.44 -10.07 7.68
C PRO A 279 -26.46 -10.19 8.83
N ARG A 280 -26.03 -10.49 10.06
CA ARG A 280 -26.92 -10.56 11.23
C ARG A 280 -27.28 -9.20 11.80
N CYS A 281 -26.35 -8.24 11.74
CA CYS A 281 -26.62 -6.87 12.17
C CYS A 281 -27.39 -6.08 11.10
N ALA A 282 -27.35 -6.52 9.85
CA ALA A 282 -27.96 -5.80 8.74
C ALA A 282 -29.47 -5.58 8.93
N THR A 283 -29.87 -4.31 8.87
CA THR A 283 -31.27 -3.87 8.83
C THR A 283 -31.85 -4.04 7.43
N ALA A 284 -33.16 -3.88 7.25
CA ALA A 284 -33.78 -3.93 5.91
C ALA A 284 -33.13 -2.94 4.92
N ALA A 285 -32.68 -1.78 5.41
CA ALA A 285 -32.01 -0.76 4.60
C ALA A 285 -30.54 -1.08 4.26
N THR A 286 -29.91 -2.00 5.00
CA THR A 286 -28.48 -2.33 4.86
C THR A 286 -28.18 -3.77 4.47
N ARG A 287 -29.23 -4.61 4.40
CA ARG A 287 -29.14 -6.01 4.01
C ARG A 287 -28.80 -6.15 2.53
N ARG A 288 -27.96 -7.15 2.24
CA ARG A 288 -27.69 -7.59 0.86
C ARG A 288 -28.99 -8.02 0.17
N GLY A 289 -29.11 -7.71 -1.12
CA GLY A 289 -30.23 -8.16 -1.94
C GLY A 289 -30.18 -9.67 -2.19
N GLY A 290 -31.16 -10.19 -2.93
CA GLY A 290 -31.15 -11.58 -3.42
C GLY A 290 -30.03 -11.86 -4.43
N ASP A 291 -29.35 -10.82 -4.89
CA ASP A 291 -28.13 -10.83 -5.70
C ASP A 291 -26.84 -10.91 -4.85
N GLY A 292 -26.94 -10.92 -3.52
CA GLY A 292 -25.81 -10.93 -2.60
C GLY A 292 -25.05 -9.59 -2.52
N LEU A 293 -25.54 -8.54 -3.18
CA LEU A 293 -24.90 -7.22 -3.21
C LEU A 293 -25.51 -6.28 -2.18
N LEU A 294 -24.69 -5.41 -1.59
CA LEU A 294 -25.18 -4.33 -0.74
C LEU A 294 -25.94 -3.28 -1.56
N PRO A 295 -26.91 -2.57 -0.95
CA PRO A 295 -27.51 -1.39 -1.56
C PRO A 295 -26.45 -0.32 -1.87
N LYS A 296 -26.59 0.39 -3.01
CA LYS A 296 -25.66 1.48 -3.38
C LYS A 296 -25.52 2.55 -2.29
N SER A 297 -26.61 2.83 -1.56
CA SER A 297 -26.61 3.80 -0.45
C SER A 297 -25.67 3.41 0.69
N VAL A 298 -25.50 2.12 0.95
CA VAL A 298 -24.56 1.61 1.96
C VAL A 298 -23.14 1.58 1.42
N ALA A 299 -22.98 1.06 0.20
CA ALA A 299 -21.67 0.87 -0.39
C ALA A 299 -20.93 2.18 -0.72
N LEU A 300 -21.67 3.22 -1.16
CA LEU A 300 -21.08 4.43 -1.74
C LEU A 300 -21.53 5.73 -1.09
N LYS A 301 -22.64 5.76 -0.32
CA LYS A 301 -23.21 7.02 0.23
C LYS A 301 -23.00 7.18 1.73
N GLY A 302 -22.05 6.46 2.33
CA GLY A 302 -21.62 6.66 3.72
C GLY A 302 -22.55 6.11 4.79
N ALA A 303 -23.66 5.44 4.43
CA ALA A 303 -24.45 4.69 5.40
C ALA A 303 -23.63 3.47 5.86
N ARG A 304 -23.29 3.41 7.15
CA ARG A 304 -22.53 2.29 7.72
C ARG A 304 -23.45 1.17 8.18
N PRO A 305 -23.14 -0.10 7.87
CA PRO A 305 -23.84 -1.22 8.48
C PRO A 305 -23.56 -1.26 9.99
N PRO A 306 -24.54 -1.59 10.84
CA PRO A 306 -24.42 -1.57 12.30
C PRO A 306 -23.50 -2.67 12.88
N GLY A 307 -22.92 -3.51 12.03
CA GLY A 307 -21.94 -4.51 12.44
C GLY A 307 -20.94 -4.80 11.33
N VAL A 308 -19.68 -4.95 11.75
CA VAL A 308 -18.55 -5.28 10.87
C VAL A 308 -17.97 -6.60 11.35
N LEU A 309 -17.87 -7.55 10.42
CA LEU A 309 -17.13 -8.79 10.56
C LEU A 309 -15.66 -8.51 10.32
N ILE A 310 -14.83 -8.94 11.26
CA ILE A 310 -13.36 -8.92 11.13
C ILE A 310 -12.93 -10.37 10.93
N TYR A 311 -12.08 -10.61 9.94
CA TYR A 311 -11.51 -11.93 9.75
C TYR A 311 -10.59 -12.27 10.92
N THR A 312 -10.87 -13.38 11.58
CA THR A 312 -9.98 -13.98 12.58
C THR A 312 -9.40 -15.26 11.99
N GLY A 313 -8.11 -15.22 11.66
CA GLY A 313 -7.42 -16.41 11.17
C GLY A 313 -7.41 -17.46 12.28
N GLY A 314 -7.73 -18.72 11.93
CA GLY A 314 -7.22 -19.82 12.74
C GLY A 314 -5.70 -19.69 12.69
N ALA A 315 -5.01 -19.65 13.84
CA ALA A 315 -3.55 -19.60 13.88
C ALA A 315 -3.06 -20.59 12.83
N ALA A 316 -2.44 -20.09 11.75
CA ALA A 316 -1.98 -20.92 10.66
C ALA A 316 -1.24 -22.06 11.35
N ALA A 317 -1.77 -23.28 11.26
CA ALA A 317 -1.15 -24.42 11.90
C ALA A 317 0.30 -24.33 11.45
N GLN A 318 1.20 -24.02 12.38
CA GLN A 318 2.60 -23.87 12.05
C GLN A 318 2.90 -25.20 11.36
N ASP A 319 3.18 -25.16 10.06
CA ASP A 319 3.51 -26.35 9.31
C ASP A 319 4.74 -26.90 10.01
N GLY A 320 4.49 -27.87 10.89
CA GLY A 320 5.46 -28.50 11.76
C GLY A 320 6.30 -29.42 10.91
N SER A 321 6.94 -28.86 9.88
CA SER A 321 8.04 -29.46 9.14
C SER A 321 9.31 -29.32 9.97
N SER A 322 9.25 -29.74 11.23
CA SER A 322 10.44 -30.08 12.01
C SER A 322 10.54 -31.59 11.93
N GLY A 323 11.50 -32.06 11.14
CA GLY A 323 11.78 -33.48 10.93
C GLY A 323 11.79 -34.26 12.24
N GLY A 324 10.84 -35.17 12.38
CA GLY A 324 10.73 -36.10 13.50
C GLY A 324 11.39 -37.42 13.16
N SER A 325 12.66 -37.56 13.54
CA SER A 325 13.25 -38.84 13.91
C SER A 325 12.31 -39.59 14.85
N SER A 326 12.14 -40.88 14.57
CA SER A 326 11.29 -41.84 15.27
C SER A 326 11.55 -41.90 16.78
N GLY A 327 10.53 -41.64 17.59
CA GLY A 327 10.53 -41.88 19.03
C GLY A 327 9.10 -41.86 19.57
N GLY A 328 8.50 -43.04 19.71
CA GLY A 328 7.11 -43.21 20.14
C GLY A 328 6.89 -42.79 21.60
N GLY A 329 6.01 -41.82 21.80
CA GLY A 329 5.45 -41.46 23.10
C GLY A 329 4.07 -40.86 22.90
N GLU A 330 3.03 -41.53 23.43
CA GLU A 330 1.65 -41.06 23.42
C GLU A 330 1.53 -39.80 24.31
N GLY A 331 1.64 -38.62 23.68
CA GLY A 331 1.52 -37.32 24.32
C GLY A 331 0.09 -36.75 24.30
N PRO A 332 -0.21 -35.77 25.18
CA PRO A 332 -1.57 -35.29 25.48
C PRO A 332 -2.25 -34.62 24.27
N GLY A 333 -3.56 -34.80 24.19
CA GLY A 333 -4.40 -34.51 23.02
C GLY A 333 -4.14 -33.18 22.32
N THR A 334 -3.90 -33.27 21.01
CA THR A 334 -3.79 -32.14 20.09
C THR A 334 -5.08 -31.33 20.12
N ALA A 335 -5.05 -30.13 20.70
CA ALA A 335 -6.14 -29.17 20.60
C ALA A 335 -6.41 -28.90 19.11
N ALA A 336 -7.61 -29.24 18.63
CA ALA A 336 -7.99 -29.03 17.25
C ALA A 336 -7.81 -27.55 16.88
N ALA A 337 -7.04 -27.27 15.83
CA ALA A 337 -6.89 -25.92 15.32
C ALA A 337 -8.28 -25.32 15.04
N SER A 338 -8.57 -24.19 15.68
CA SER A 338 -9.83 -23.47 15.41
C SER A 338 -9.88 -23.14 13.92
N ALA A 339 -10.96 -23.55 13.24
CA ALA A 339 -11.19 -23.15 11.86
C ALA A 339 -11.22 -21.62 11.76
N ALA A 340 -10.67 -21.08 10.68
CA ALA A 340 -10.73 -19.65 10.42
C ALA A 340 -12.18 -19.17 10.38
N SER A 341 -12.45 -18.03 11.00
CA SER A 341 -13.81 -17.51 11.14
C SER A 341 -13.86 -16.00 11.11
N TRP A 342 -15.01 -15.47 10.72
CA TRP A 342 -15.33 -14.05 10.72
C TRP A 342 -16.11 -13.71 11.97
N VAL A 343 -15.64 -12.76 12.77
CA VAL A 343 -16.28 -12.39 14.03
C VAL A 343 -16.83 -10.97 13.95
N CYS A 344 -18.13 -10.80 14.25
CA CYS A 344 -18.75 -9.48 14.28
C CYS A 344 -18.43 -8.75 15.58
N GLY A 345 -17.84 -7.55 15.48
CA GLY A 345 -17.55 -6.72 16.65
C GLY A 345 -18.79 -6.27 17.43
N SER A 346 -19.96 -6.18 16.77
CA SER A 346 -21.20 -5.68 17.40
C SER A 346 -22.04 -6.78 18.05
N CYS A 347 -22.24 -7.93 17.39
CA CYS A 347 -23.14 -8.98 17.87
C CYS A 347 -22.43 -10.29 18.26
N GLY A 348 -21.10 -10.35 18.13
CA GLY A 348 -20.30 -11.53 18.45
C GLY A 348 -20.53 -12.74 17.53
N ALA A 349 -21.29 -12.58 16.44
CA ALA A 349 -21.55 -13.66 15.51
C ALA A 349 -20.25 -14.13 14.84
N ALA A 350 -19.97 -15.43 14.94
CA ALA A 350 -18.92 -16.11 14.21
C ALA A 350 -19.51 -16.75 12.94
N LEU A 351 -18.96 -16.44 11.77
CA LEU A 351 -19.31 -17.03 10.48
C LEU A 351 -18.10 -17.78 9.90
N PRO A 352 -18.29 -18.92 9.24
CA PRO A 352 -17.20 -19.61 8.54
C PRO A 352 -16.62 -18.75 7.39
N ASP A 353 -15.37 -19.00 7.03
CA ASP A 353 -14.67 -18.34 5.90
C ASP A 353 -15.08 -18.93 4.54
N ASP A 354 -16.39 -18.92 4.25
CA ASP A 354 -16.95 -19.35 2.97
C ASP A 354 -17.95 -18.32 2.40
N ASP A 355 -17.99 -18.24 1.07
CA ASP A 355 -18.75 -17.20 0.38
C ASP A 355 -20.28 -17.38 0.54
N ALA A 356 -20.76 -18.59 0.79
CA ALA A 356 -22.18 -18.83 1.00
C ALA A 356 -22.66 -18.21 2.32
N ALA A 357 -21.89 -18.38 3.40
CA ALA A 357 -22.18 -17.77 4.70
C ALA A 357 -22.05 -16.24 4.70
N LEU A 358 -21.11 -15.70 3.93
CA LEU A 358 -20.80 -14.26 3.90
C LEU A 358 -21.70 -13.48 2.93
N PHE A 359 -22.05 -14.06 1.79
CA PHE A 359 -22.72 -13.36 0.70
C PHE A 359 -24.08 -13.97 0.30
N GLY A 360 -24.48 -15.10 0.88
CA GLY A 360 -25.78 -15.73 0.61
C GLY A 360 -25.86 -16.54 -0.69
N GLY A 361 -24.71 -17.01 -1.21
CA GLY A 361 -24.61 -17.87 -2.40
C GLY A 361 -23.55 -17.39 -3.41
N GLY A 362 -22.29 -17.77 -3.20
CA GLY A 362 -21.11 -17.22 -3.90
C GLY A 362 -21.15 -17.30 -5.43
N GLU A 363 -21.74 -18.33 -6.03
CA GLU A 363 -21.81 -18.50 -7.50
C GLU A 363 -22.56 -17.35 -8.17
N ARG A 364 -23.71 -16.96 -7.61
CA ARG A 364 -24.53 -15.86 -8.16
C ARG A 364 -23.82 -14.52 -8.02
N VAL A 365 -23.07 -14.35 -6.93
CA VAL A 365 -22.30 -13.15 -6.66
C VAL A 365 -21.13 -13.02 -7.64
N ALA A 366 -20.43 -14.13 -7.90
CA ALA A 366 -19.36 -14.19 -8.90
C ALA A 366 -19.90 -13.89 -10.30
N GLU A 367 -21.02 -14.49 -10.69
CA GLU A 367 -21.69 -14.23 -11.98
C GLU A 367 -22.06 -12.75 -12.15
N VAL A 368 -22.73 -12.16 -11.16
CA VAL A 368 -23.16 -10.75 -11.20
C VAL A 368 -21.96 -9.80 -11.24
N ALA A 369 -20.85 -10.17 -10.61
CA ALA A 369 -19.63 -9.39 -10.59
C ALA A 369 -18.70 -9.64 -11.80
N GLY A 370 -19.05 -10.56 -12.70
CA GLY A 370 -18.18 -10.98 -13.81
C GLY A 370 -16.88 -11.65 -13.34
N LEU A 371 -16.89 -12.23 -12.14
CA LEU A 371 -15.75 -12.95 -11.58
C LEU A 371 -15.80 -14.41 -12.04
N ALA A 372 -14.62 -15.02 -12.23
CA ALA A 372 -14.55 -16.43 -12.57
C ALA A 372 -15.22 -17.30 -11.48
N PRO A 373 -16.07 -18.28 -11.84
CA PRO A 373 -16.96 -19.00 -10.91
C PRO A 373 -16.22 -19.86 -9.87
N ASN A 374 -14.92 -20.10 -10.05
CA ASN A 374 -14.13 -21.01 -9.19
C ASN A 374 -13.26 -20.28 -8.16
N GLY A 375 -13.38 -18.96 -8.03
CA GLY A 375 -12.60 -18.14 -7.10
C GLY A 375 -13.41 -17.65 -5.90
N ARG A 376 -12.75 -17.41 -4.75
CA ARG A 376 -13.38 -16.69 -3.64
C ARG A 376 -13.74 -15.27 -4.07
N VAL A 377 -14.93 -14.78 -3.69
CA VAL A 377 -15.43 -13.43 -4.05
C VAL A 377 -14.39 -12.34 -3.77
N GLU A 378 -13.75 -12.40 -2.60
CA GLU A 378 -12.70 -11.45 -2.22
C GLU A 378 -11.50 -11.50 -3.19
N ARG A 379 -11.03 -12.71 -3.54
CA ARG A 379 -9.94 -12.92 -4.52
C ARG A 379 -10.27 -12.31 -5.87
N GLY A 380 -11.48 -12.54 -6.35
CA GLY A 380 -11.95 -11.92 -7.60
C GLY A 380 -11.98 -10.40 -7.52
N ALA A 381 -12.49 -9.83 -6.43
CA ALA A 381 -12.50 -8.37 -6.24
C ALA A 381 -11.10 -7.75 -6.15
N GLY A 382 -10.15 -8.41 -5.46
CA GLY A 382 -8.75 -8.00 -5.45
C GLY A 382 -8.13 -7.98 -6.86
N ALA A 383 -8.42 -9.00 -7.67
CA ALA A 383 -7.98 -9.05 -9.07
C ALA A 383 -8.57 -7.90 -9.91
N LEU A 384 -9.84 -7.53 -9.68
CA LEU A 384 -10.45 -6.35 -10.31
C LEU A 384 -9.72 -5.05 -9.93
N VAL A 385 -9.29 -4.91 -8.67
CA VAL A 385 -8.49 -3.74 -8.25
C VAL A 385 -7.18 -3.67 -9.01
N HIS A 386 -6.44 -4.77 -9.08
CA HIS A 386 -5.18 -4.82 -9.82
C HIS A 386 -5.36 -4.58 -11.32
N GLN A 387 -6.44 -5.08 -11.91
CA GLN A 387 -6.76 -4.83 -13.31
C GLN A 387 -7.08 -3.36 -13.55
N ALA A 388 -7.91 -2.75 -12.69
CA ALA A 388 -8.25 -1.33 -12.80
C ALA A 388 -7.00 -0.44 -12.66
N ASP A 389 -6.14 -0.73 -11.68
CA ASP A 389 -4.89 0.01 -11.44
C ASP A 389 -3.97 -0.03 -12.67
N ARG A 390 -3.81 -1.22 -13.25
CA ARG A 390 -3.07 -1.42 -14.51
C ARG A 390 -3.69 -0.64 -15.66
N ASP A 391 -5.00 -0.74 -15.88
CA ASP A 391 -5.67 -0.06 -16.97
C ASP A 391 -5.63 1.47 -16.82
N MET A 392 -5.65 1.98 -15.58
CA MET A 392 -5.45 3.42 -15.31
C MET A 392 -4.02 3.85 -15.62
N GLY A 393 -3.01 3.08 -15.18
CA GLY A 393 -1.60 3.37 -15.48
C GLY A 393 -1.27 3.33 -16.98
N GLU A 394 -1.92 2.44 -17.74
CA GLU A 394 -1.76 2.33 -19.19
C GLU A 394 -2.69 3.27 -19.99
N GLY A 395 -3.52 4.08 -19.32
CA GLY A 395 -4.49 4.96 -19.99
C GLY A 395 -5.59 4.23 -20.78
N ARG A 396 -5.79 2.92 -20.52
CA ARG A 396 -6.86 2.10 -21.13
C ARG A 396 -8.19 2.23 -20.37
N ALA A 397 -8.14 2.65 -19.12
CA ALA A 397 -9.32 2.80 -18.29
C ALA A 397 -10.17 4.01 -18.72
N SER A 398 -11.47 3.81 -18.84
CA SER A 398 -12.44 4.91 -18.95
C SER A 398 -13.02 5.24 -17.58
N ARG A 399 -13.37 6.51 -17.35
CA ARG A 399 -14.04 6.94 -16.11
C ARG A 399 -15.26 6.09 -15.76
N ALA A 400 -16.13 5.88 -16.74
CA ALA A 400 -17.33 5.07 -16.56
C ALA A 400 -16.99 3.60 -16.25
N GLY A 401 -15.90 3.06 -16.82
CA GLY A 401 -15.41 1.73 -16.50
C GLY A 401 -14.96 1.60 -15.05
N VAL A 402 -14.09 2.51 -14.60
CA VAL A 402 -13.57 2.53 -13.22
C VAL A 402 -14.69 2.76 -12.21
N ALA A 403 -15.61 3.70 -12.47
CA ALA A 403 -16.75 3.94 -11.60
C ALA A 403 -17.67 2.71 -11.47
N ARG A 404 -17.91 1.98 -12.56
CA ARG A 404 -18.66 0.71 -12.52
C ARG A 404 -17.93 -0.36 -11.69
N LEU A 405 -16.62 -0.53 -11.90
CA LEU A 405 -15.82 -1.48 -11.13
C LEU A 405 -15.82 -1.13 -9.64
N LEU A 406 -15.64 0.15 -9.31
CA LEU A 406 -15.72 0.64 -7.94
C LEU A 406 -17.09 0.32 -7.32
N GLU A 407 -18.18 0.58 -8.04
CA GLU A 407 -19.52 0.24 -7.55
C GLU A 407 -19.65 -1.26 -7.26
N VAL A 408 -19.21 -2.12 -8.19
CA VAL A 408 -19.26 -3.58 -8.01
C VAL A 408 -18.47 -3.99 -6.78
N VAL A 409 -17.20 -3.57 -6.66
CA VAL A 409 -16.33 -3.90 -5.52
C VAL A 409 -16.90 -3.38 -4.20
N ALA A 410 -17.39 -2.13 -4.17
CA ALA A 410 -17.99 -1.53 -2.98
C ALA A 410 -19.27 -2.24 -2.54
N ARG A 411 -20.11 -2.68 -3.49
CA ARG A 411 -21.34 -3.42 -3.17
C ARG A 411 -21.06 -4.86 -2.76
N LEU A 412 -20.01 -5.48 -3.29
CA LEU A 412 -19.57 -6.81 -2.90
C LEU A 412 -19.01 -6.79 -1.48
N LEU A 413 -18.00 -5.98 -1.23
CA LEU A 413 -17.18 -6.09 -0.01
C LEU A 413 -17.58 -5.09 1.07
N GLY A 414 -18.30 -4.03 0.70
CA GLY A 414 -18.69 -2.96 1.61
C GLY A 414 -17.66 -1.84 1.69
N PRO A 415 -18.06 -0.70 2.28
CA PRO A 415 -17.24 0.52 2.31
C PRO A 415 -15.98 0.38 3.16
N ASP A 416 -15.97 -0.57 4.10
CA ASP A 416 -14.88 -0.76 5.05
C ASP A 416 -13.76 -1.69 4.56
N HIS A 417 -13.93 -2.34 3.41
CA HIS A 417 -12.96 -3.29 2.88
C HIS A 417 -11.82 -2.57 2.11
N TRP A 418 -10.59 -3.05 2.26
CA TRP A 418 -9.42 -2.42 1.63
C TRP A 418 -9.55 -2.26 0.11
N SER A 419 -10.08 -3.27 -0.59
CA SER A 419 -10.23 -3.24 -2.04
C SER A 419 -11.15 -2.09 -2.50
N THR A 420 -12.19 -1.79 -1.73
CA THR A 420 -13.06 -0.65 -1.98
C THR A 420 -12.31 0.66 -1.83
N VAL A 421 -11.53 0.80 -0.75
CA VAL A 421 -10.69 1.99 -0.51
C VAL A 421 -9.63 2.17 -1.59
N ALA A 422 -8.99 1.09 -2.03
CA ALA A 422 -8.00 1.09 -3.11
C ALA A 422 -8.63 1.53 -4.45
N MET A 423 -9.81 1.00 -4.78
CA MET A 423 -10.57 1.45 -5.98
C MET A 423 -10.96 2.92 -5.90
N MET A 424 -11.37 3.41 -4.73
CA MET A 424 -11.69 4.82 -4.54
C MET A 424 -10.47 5.73 -4.70
N ARG A 425 -9.30 5.26 -4.25
CA ARG A 425 -8.04 5.96 -4.46
C ARG A 425 -7.76 6.11 -5.95
N GLY A 426 -7.68 5.00 -6.70
CA GLY A 426 -7.40 5.05 -8.13
C GLY A 426 -8.45 5.87 -8.92
N HIS A 427 -9.72 5.73 -8.56
CA HIS A 427 -10.78 6.56 -9.14
C HIS A 427 -10.55 8.06 -8.89
N SER A 428 -10.17 8.45 -7.66
CA SER A 428 -9.83 9.85 -7.35
C SER A 428 -8.61 10.37 -8.10
N GLU A 429 -7.56 9.57 -8.27
CA GLU A 429 -6.36 9.95 -9.02
C GLU A 429 -6.69 10.22 -10.50
N MET A 430 -7.49 9.34 -11.11
CA MET A 430 -7.98 9.52 -12.48
C MET A 430 -8.87 10.78 -12.63
N LEU A 431 -9.80 11.02 -11.68
CA LEU A 431 -10.64 12.22 -11.69
C LEU A 431 -9.81 13.52 -11.55
N LEU A 432 -8.74 13.50 -10.75
CA LEU A 432 -7.81 14.63 -10.63
C LEU A 432 -7.00 14.85 -11.91
N ALA A 433 -6.58 13.78 -12.59
CA ALA A 433 -5.91 13.87 -13.89
C ALA A 433 -6.85 14.46 -14.96
N GLU A 434 -8.11 14.03 -15.01
CA GLU A 434 -9.12 14.62 -15.89
C GLU A 434 -9.39 16.10 -15.58
N LEU A 435 -9.44 16.46 -14.29
CA LEU A 435 -9.62 17.85 -13.86
C LEU A 435 -8.45 18.75 -14.34
N ARG A 436 -7.21 18.28 -14.22
CA ARG A 436 -6.02 18.98 -14.74
C ARG A 436 -6.06 19.10 -16.26
N SER A 437 -6.45 18.04 -16.96
CA SER A 437 -6.60 18.04 -18.42
C SER A 437 -7.66 19.04 -18.88
N ALA A 438 -8.81 19.08 -18.21
CA ALA A 438 -9.88 20.05 -18.49
C ALA A 438 -9.42 21.50 -18.24
N ALA A 439 -8.61 21.73 -17.21
CA ALA A 439 -8.04 23.06 -16.94
C ALA A 439 -7.05 23.52 -18.02
N SER A 440 -6.30 22.59 -18.64
CA SER A 440 -5.35 22.89 -19.71
C SER A 440 -5.99 22.98 -21.10
N ASN A 441 -7.09 22.26 -21.34
CA ASN A 441 -7.77 22.19 -22.63
C ASN A 441 -9.27 22.49 -22.50
N PRO A 442 -9.64 23.75 -22.28
CA PRO A 442 -11.02 24.10 -22.01
C PRO A 442 -11.91 23.89 -23.25
N THR A 443 -13.04 23.24 -23.04
CA THR A 443 -14.11 23.08 -24.04
C THR A 443 -15.29 24.00 -23.70
N SER A 444 -16.21 24.19 -24.64
CA SER A 444 -17.47 24.92 -24.38
C SER A 444 -18.34 24.28 -23.29
N SER A 445 -18.11 23.00 -22.94
CA SER A 445 -18.82 22.24 -21.91
C SER A 445 -18.03 22.05 -20.61
N ILE A 446 -16.90 22.73 -20.44
CA ILE A 446 -15.99 22.53 -19.29
C ILE A 446 -16.72 22.67 -17.94
N GLY A 447 -17.65 23.62 -17.80
CA GLY A 447 -18.34 23.87 -16.52
C GLY A 447 -19.14 22.68 -15.98
N SER A 448 -19.88 21.98 -16.86
CA SER A 448 -20.67 20.80 -16.47
C SER A 448 -19.78 19.58 -16.23
N ALA A 449 -18.76 19.39 -17.07
CA ALA A 449 -17.78 18.31 -16.92
C ALA A 449 -17.05 18.42 -15.58
N VAL A 450 -16.53 19.60 -15.24
CA VAL A 450 -15.85 19.87 -13.96
C VAL A 450 -16.79 19.66 -12.78
N SER A 451 -18.03 20.10 -12.88
CA SER A 451 -19.00 19.94 -11.78
C SER A 451 -19.27 18.47 -11.46
N ALA A 452 -19.37 17.62 -12.48
CA ALA A 452 -19.52 16.18 -12.31
C ALA A 452 -18.26 15.54 -11.68
N LEU A 453 -17.07 15.91 -12.14
CA LEU A 453 -15.80 15.43 -11.56
C LEU A 453 -15.69 15.76 -10.06
N LEU A 454 -16.04 16.99 -9.68
CA LEU A 454 -15.99 17.43 -8.29
C LEU A 454 -17.01 16.71 -7.40
N GLU A 455 -18.16 16.29 -7.95
CA GLU A 455 -19.15 15.50 -7.22
C GLU A 455 -18.67 14.09 -6.90
N ASP A 456 -18.08 13.43 -7.90
CA ASP A 456 -17.50 12.09 -7.74
C ASP A 456 -16.32 12.13 -6.75
N LEU A 457 -15.43 13.13 -6.89
CA LEU A 457 -14.31 13.35 -5.97
C LEU A 457 -14.79 13.59 -4.53
N GLN A 458 -15.77 14.47 -4.34
CA GLN A 458 -16.34 14.74 -3.02
C GLN A 458 -16.95 13.49 -2.39
N SER A 459 -17.63 12.66 -3.18
CA SER A 459 -18.24 11.42 -2.71
C SER A 459 -17.17 10.41 -2.28
N ASN A 460 -16.13 10.20 -3.09
CA ASN A 460 -15.01 9.33 -2.75
C ASN A 460 -14.33 9.77 -1.44
N TRP A 461 -14.04 11.06 -1.29
CA TRP A 461 -13.34 11.55 -0.11
C TRP A 461 -14.20 11.54 1.15
N LYS A 462 -15.50 11.82 1.06
CA LYS A 462 -16.40 11.66 2.22
C LYS A 462 -16.37 10.23 2.76
N LEU A 463 -16.40 9.23 1.88
CA LEU A 463 -16.34 7.84 2.33
C LEU A 463 -14.96 7.48 2.90
N ARG A 464 -13.87 7.90 2.25
CA ARG A 464 -12.51 7.67 2.72
C ARG A 464 -12.22 8.35 4.07
N CYS A 465 -12.62 9.60 4.25
CA CYS A 465 -12.47 10.29 5.54
C CYS A 465 -13.27 9.57 6.63
N SER A 466 -14.51 9.16 6.34
CA SER A 466 -15.28 8.37 7.29
C SER A 466 -14.53 7.09 7.66
N TRP A 467 -14.04 6.35 6.67
CA TRP A 467 -13.30 5.11 6.88
C TRP A 467 -12.11 5.29 7.83
N VAL A 468 -11.34 6.36 7.63
CA VAL A 468 -10.23 6.74 8.52
C VAL A 468 -10.73 7.05 9.92
N ASP A 469 -11.77 7.88 10.06
CA ASP A 469 -12.34 8.28 11.36
C ASP A 469 -12.78 7.06 12.21
N SER A 470 -13.15 5.95 11.56
CA SER A 470 -13.61 4.74 12.25
C SER A 470 -12.53 3.73 12.61
N ARG A 471 -11.29 3.93 12.17
CA ARG A 471 -10.20 2.99 12.38
C ARG A 471 -9.16 3.63 13.30
N SER A 472 -8.85 2.95 14.39
CA SER A 472 -7.88 3.40 15.40
C SER A 472 -6.42 3.11 15.03
N GLY A 473 -6.15 2.47 13.88
CA GLY A 473 -4.82 2.10 13.43
C GLY A 473 -4.06 3.28 12.82
N LEU A 474 -2.97 3.71 13.46
CA LEU A 474 -2.06 4.77 12.99
C LEU A 474 -1.57 4.54 11.54
N ASP A 475 -1.36 3.29 11.13
CA ASP A 475 -0.78 2.94 9.83
C ASP A 475 -1.72 3.27 8.67
N ALA A 476 -3.00 2.93 8.80
CA ALA A 476 -4.01 3.17 7.76
C ALA A 476 -4.37 4.65 7.66
N GLY A 477 -4.39 5.36 8.79
CA GLY A 477 -4.54 6.80 8.84
C GLY A 477 -3.40 7.50 8.10
N HIS A 478 -2.14 7.15 8.38
CA HIS A 478 -0.99 7.78 7.76
C HIS A 478 -1.01 7.72 6.23
N THR A 479 -1.13 6.52 5.67
CA THR A 479 -1.17 6.33 4.20
C THR A 479 -2.28 7.16 3.56
N LEU A 480 -3.48 7.13 4.14
CA LEU A 480 -4.62 7.85 3.57
C LEU A 480 -4.50 9.35 3.77
N PHE A 481 -3.99 9.84 4.90
CA PHE A 481 -3.82 11.28 5.11
C PHE A 481 -2.79 11.86 4.15
N GLN A 482 -1.69 11.15 3.89
CA GLN A 482 -0.71 11.62 2.92
C GLN A 482 -1.33 11.80 1.53
N GLU A 483 -2.14 10.85 1.10
CA GLU A 483 -2.86 10.93 -0.18
C GLU A 483 -3.92 12.04 -0.17
N ILE A 484 -4.68 12.20 0.92
CA ILE A 484 -5.70 13.24 1.04
C ILE A 484 -5.05 14.64 0.99
N VAL A 485 -3.90 14.83 1.65
CA VAL A 485 -3.10 16.07 1.52
C VAL A 485 -2.70 16.30 0.08
N ALA A 486 -2.11 15.30 -0.58
CA ALA A 486 -1.63 15.42 -1.95
C ALA A 486 -2.79 15.78 -2.91
N HIS A 487 -3.96 15.18 -2.71
CA HIS A 487 -5.17 15.50 -3.45
C HIS A 487 -5.69 16.92 -3.17
N ALA A 488 -5.69 17.36 -1.91
CA ALA A 488 -6.08 18.72 -1.55
C ALA A 488 -5.15 19.76 -2.19
N CYS A 489 -3.82 19.52 -2.18
CA CYS A 489 -2.86 20.36 -2.88
C CYS A 489 -3.13 20.39 -4.39
N ALA A 490 -3.36 19.22 -5.01
CA ALA A 490 -3.67 19.11 -6.43
C ALA A 490 -4.94 19.89 -6.82
N LEU A 491 -5.96 19.93 -5.96
CA LEU A 491 -7.14 20.79 -6.19
C LEU A 491 -6.77 22.26 -6.16
N TYR A 492 -6.06 22.72 -5.14
CA TYR A 492 -5.63 24.12 -5.05
C TYR A 492 -4.76 24.54 -6.24
N GLU A 493 -3.85 23.67 -6.70
CA GLU A 493 -3.03 23.90 -7.89
C GLU A 493 -3.85 23.94 -9.19
N ALA A 494 -4.92 23.14 -9.28
CA ALA A 494 -5.82 23.15 -10.42
C ALA A 494 -6.72 24.40 -10.46
N TYR A 495 -6.91 25.11 -9.34
CA TYR A 495 -7.82 26.25 -9.25
C TYR A 495 -7.46 27.41 -10.20
N PRO A 496 -6.24 27.99 -10.20
CA PRO A 496 -5.94 29.16 -11.03
C PRO A 496 -6.19 28.95 -12.54
N PRO A 497 -5.72 27.86 -13.19
CA PRO A 497 -6.00 27.65 -14.62
C PRO A 497 -7.49 27.41 -14.88
N LEU A 498 -8.18 26.69 -13.99
CA LEU A 498 -9.60 26.39 -14.13
C LEU A 498 -10.49 27.62 -13.95
N ALA A 499 -10.17 28.49 -12.99
CA ALA A 499 -10.88 29.75 -12.76
C ALA A 499 -10.77 30.69 -13.97
N ARG A 500 -9.60 30.74 -14.63
CA ARG A 500 -9.42 31.47 -15.89
C ARG A 500 -10.24 30.87 -17.01
N ALA A 501 -10.20 29.54 -17.17
CA ALA A 501 -10.92 28.83 -18.22
C ALA A 501 -12.44 28.97 -18.11
N LEU A 502 -12.98 28.97 -16.89
CA LEU A 502 -14.42 29.04 -16.63
C LEU A 502 -14.99 30.47 -16.66
N GLY A 503 -14.14 31.49 -16.59
CA GLY A 503 -14.56 32.87 -16.36
C GLY A 503 -15.08 33.08 -14.94
N ALA A 504 -14.19 33.41 -14.01
CA ALA A 504 -14.59 33.73 -12.64
C ALA A 504 -15.49 34.99 -12.61
N PRO A 505 -16.60 35.00 -11.82
CA PRO A 505 -17.04 33.95 -10.90
C PRO A 505 -17.79 32.80 -11.60
N HIS A 506 -17.38 31.56 -11.33
CA HIS A 506 -18.09 30.36 -11.83
C HIS A 506 -18.39 29.37 -10.68
N PRO A 507 -19.61 28.79 -10.60
CA PRO A 507 -20.00 27.87 -9.52
C PRO A 507 -19.06 26.67 -9.33
N ALA A 508 -18.58 26.07 -10.43
CA ALA A 508 -17.65 24.94 -10.38
C ALA A 508 -16.29 25.32 -9.75
N ALA A 509 -15.78 26.54 -10.01
CA ALA A 509 -14.54 27.01 -9.41
C ALA A 509 -14.71 27.25 -7.90
N ALA A 510 -15.86 27.79 -7.47
CA ALA A 510 -16.20 27.91 -6.05
C ALA A 510 -16.31 26.54 -5.37
N ARG A 511 -16.98 25.57 -6.01
CA ARG A 511 -17.12 24.19 -5.50
C ARG A 511 -15.76 23.50 -5.31
N LEU A 512 -14.81 23.72 -6.22
CA LEU A 512 -13.45 23.20 -6.11
C LEU A 512 -12.75 23.73 -4.86
N LEU A 513 -12.82 25.04 -4.62
CA LEU A 513 -12.23 25.66 -3.41
C LEU A 513 -12.90 25.16 -2.13
N SER A 514 -14.23 25.08 -2.11
CA SER A 514 -14.96 24.54 -0.95
C SER A 514 -14.57 23.09 -0.66
N LEU A 515 -14.33 22.29 -1.70
CA LEU A 515 -13.89 20.92 -1.54
C LEU A 515 -12.45 20.83 -1.00
N ALA A 516 -11.53 21.65 -1.53
CA ALA A 516 -10.16 21.73 -1.04
C ALA A 516 -10.10 22.21 0.42
N ALA A 517 -10.89 23.22 0.78
CA ALA A 517 -11.04 23.71 2.15
C ALA A 517 -11.64 22.64 3.08
N TRP A 518 -12.65 21.91 2.63
CA TRP A 518 -13.23 20.80 3.40
C TRP A 518 -12.19 19.69 3.67
N LEU A 519 -11.39 19.30 2.67
CA LEU A 519 -10.30 18.34 2.87
C LEU A 519 -9.26 18.85 3.86
N ARG A 520 -8.85 20.13 3.72
CA ARG A 520 -7.93 20.79 4.66
C ARG A 520 -8.46 20.74 6.09
N GLY A 521 -9.74 21.09 6.30
CA GLY A 521 -10.39 21.04 7.60
C GLY A 521 -10.48 19.64 8.22
N ARG A 522 -10.41 18.57 7.41
CA ARG A 522 -10.34 17.18 7.90
C ARG A 522 -8.92 16.73 8.21
N VAL A 523 -7.99 17.08 7.33
CA VAL A 523 -6.60 16.61 7.42
C VAL A 523 -5.83 17.33 8.53
N VAL A 524 -5.96 18.66 8.64
CA VAL A 524 -5.14 19.44 9.58
C VAL A 524 -5.35 19.01 11.03
N PRO A 525 -6.60 18.84 11.54
CA PRO A 525 -6.81 18.35 12.89
C PRO A 525 -6.25 16.94 13.10
N ALA A 526 -6.43 16.04 12.13
CA ALA A 526 -5.93 14.68 12.21
C ALA A 526 -4.41 14.61 12.23
N LEU A 527 -3.73 15.43 11.43
CA LEU A 527 -2.28 15.60 11.49
C LEU A 527 -1.82 16.19 12.84
N GLY A 528 -2.64 17.05 13.46
CA GLY A 528 -2.39 17.57 14.80
C GLY A 528 -2.42 16.51 15.89
N VAL A 529 -3.40 15.58 15.83
CA VAL A 529 -3.45 14.41 16.74
C VAL A 529 -2.25 13.51 16.50
N LEU A 530 -1.90 13.25 15.24
CA LEU A 530 -0.71 12.48 14.90
C LEU A 530 0.56 13.15 15.44
N LYS A 531 0.71 14.47 15.34
CA LYS A 531 1.87 15.23 15.86
C LYS A 531 2.10 15.04 17.37
N ALA A 532 1.05 14.80 18.17
CA ALA A 532 1.18 14.57 19.61
C ALA A 532 1.80 13.21 19.96
N GLY A 533 1.77 12.24 19.03
CA GLY A 533 2.37 10.91 19.19
C GLY A 533 3.39 10.53 18.12
N TRP A 534 3.64 11.41 17.13
CA TRP A 534 4.45 11.11 15.95
C TRP A 534 5.53 12.17 15.70
N PRO A 535 6.79 11.77 15.57
CA PRO A 535 7.96 12.66 15.56
C PRO A 535 8.56 12.92 14.17
N LEU A 536 7.73 13.10 13.14
CA LEU A 536 8.24 13.47 11.81
C LEU A 536 8.02 14.96 11.49
N PRO A 537 8.93 15.60 10.72
CA PRO A 537 8.71 16.91 10.10
C PRO A 537 7.70 16.90 8.94
N GLN A 538 7.32 15.72 8.41
CA GLN A 538 6.47 15.60 7.22
C GLN A 538 5.06 16.22 7.36
N PRO A 539 4.34 16.09 8.49
CA PRO A 539 3.07 16.77 8.69
C PRO A 539 3.21 18.29 8.57
N LEU A 540 4.33 18.88 9.01
CA LEU A 540 4.57 20.33 8.90
C LEU A 540 4.81 20.73 7.43
N GLY A 541 5.59 19.95 6.67
CA GLY A 541 5.78 20.19 5.24
C GLY A 541 4.47 20.06 4.44
N MET A 542 3.63 19.09 4.81
CA MET A 542 2.33 18.86 4.20
C MET A 542 1.33 19.99 4.48
N VAL A 543 1.23 20.43 5.73
CA VAL A 543 0.39 21.58 6.10
C VAL A 543 0.91 22.85 5.45
N ALA A 544 2.23 23.09 5.46
CA ALA A 544 2.82 24.25 4.80
C ALA A 544 2.60 24.25 3.28
N ALA A 545 2.68 23.09 2.63
CA ALA A 545 2.37 22.95 1.20
C ALA A 545 0.89 23.27 0.92
N LEU A 546 -0.01 22.78 1.79
CA LEU A 546 -1.44 23.03 1.69
C LEU A 546 -1.78 24.50 1.91
N ASP A 547 -1.16 25.14 2.91
CA ASP A 547 -1.31 26.56 3.18
C ASP A 547 -0.74 27.43 2.05
N ALA A 548 0.40 27.05 1.49
CA ALA A 548 0.97 27.71 0.32
C ALA A 548 0.05 27.59 -0.91
N ALA A 549 -0.54 26.42 -1.14
CA ALA A 549 -1.48 26.20 -2.24
C ALA A 549 -2.78 26.99 -2.03
N ALA A 550 -3.30 27.04 -0.81
CA ALA A 550 -4.45 27.86 -0.44
C ALA A 550 -4.18 29.36 -0.62
N ALA A 551 -3.00 29.83 -0.21
CA ALA A 551 -2.57 31.22 -0.41
C ALA A 551 -2.40 31.56 -1.90
N ALA A 552 -1.87 30.64 -2.71
CA ALA A 552 -1.78 30.82 -4.16
C ALA A 552 -3.18 30.90 -4.81
N ALA A 553 -4.14 30.09 -4.35
CA ALA A 553 -5.53 30.20 -4.80
C ALA A 553 -6.17 31.53 -4.38
N ALA A 554 -5.94 31.99 -3.14
CA ALA A 554 -6.38 33.30 -2.66
C ALA A 554 -5.83 34.45 -3.53
N ALA A 555 -4.54 34.42 -3.83
CA ALA A 555 -3.89 35.39 -4.70
C ALA A 555 -4.44 35.37 -6.14
N ALA A 556 -4.99 34.25 -6.59
CA ALA A 556 -5.67 34.10 -7.88
C ALA A 556 -7.15 34.54 -7.86
N GLY A 557 -7.62 35.20 -6.79
CA GLY A 557 -8.98 35.73 -6.69
C GLY A 557 -10.01 34.76 -6.09
N ALA A 558 -9.56 33.70 -5.40
CA ALA A 558 -10.46 32.85 -4.63
C ALA A 558 -11.16 33.66 -3.53
N PRO A 559 -12.50 33.59 -3.41
CA PRO A 559 -13.21 34.28 -2.35
C PRO A 559 -12.79 33.70 -0.99
N VAL A 560 -12.37 34.57 -0.06
CA VAL A 560 -11.91 34.21 1.29
C VAL A 560 -12.93 33.32 2.02
N ALA A 561 -14.22 33.64 1.89
CA ALA A 561 -15.31 32.84 2.47
C ALA A 561 -15.36 31.38 1.97
N ALA A 562 -14.82 31.06 0.80
CA ALA A 562 -14.72 29.68 0.30
C ALA A 562 -13.47 28.94 0.83
N LEU A 563 -12.47 29.66 1.33
CA LEU A 563 -11.22 29.11 1.87
C LEU A 563 -11.30 28.83 3.37
N GLU A 564 -12.10 29.60 4.11
CA GLU A 564 -12.25 29.45 5.57
C GLU A 564 -13.19 28.31 5.97
N GLY A 565 -13.93 27.73 5.02
CA GLY A 565 -14.82 26.59 5.25
C GLY A 565 -16.13 27.00 5.92
N ALA A 566 -17.24 26.47 5.42
CA ALA A 566 -18.52 26.54 6.12
C ALA A 566 -18.45 25.65 7.37
N ASP A 567 -18.02 26.23 8.49
CA ASP A 567 -18.23 25.63 9.79
C ASP A 567 -19.75 25.44 10.02
N GLY A 568 -20.18 24.19 10.19
CA GLY A 568 -21.33 23.91 11.03
C GLY A 568 -22.74 23.80 10.41
N SER A 569 -22.96 23.01 9.35
CA SER A 569 -24.23 22.26 9.29
C SER A 569 -24.14 20.95 8.49
N SER A 570 -23.92 19.85 9.22
CA SER A 570 -24.50 18.56 8.86
C SER A 570 -25.96 18.54 9.33
N GLY A 571 -26.83 19.31 8.66
CA GLY A 571 -28.28 19.24 8.85
C GLY A 571 -28.85 17.97 8.22
N GLY A 572 -28.74 16.84 8.92
CA GLY A 572 -29.60 15.67 8.70
C GLY A 572 -30.88 15.82 9.53
N GLY A 573 -32.04 15.78 8.90
CA GLY A 573 -33.33 15.98 9.59
C GLY A 573 -33.78 14.82 10.48
N GLY A 574 -34.14 15.17 11.74
CA GLY A 574 -35.06 14.51 12.69
C GLY A 574 -34.56 13.24 13.41
N LEU A 575 -34.68 13.03 14.74
CA LEU A 575 -35.43 13.60 15.90
C LEU A 575 -34.78 13.06 17.22
N PRO A 576 -35.21 13.46 18.44
CA PRO A 576 -35.19 14.79 19.07
C PRO A 576 -34.10 14.90 20.19
N GLU A 577 -34.04 16.10 20.76
CA GLU A 577 -33.10 16.65 21.73
C GLU A 577 -32.91 15.84 23.03
N GLY A 578 -31.68 15.91 23.57
CA GLY A 578 -31.37 15.50 24.94
C GLY A 578 -29.93 15.79 25.35
N GLY A 579 -29.70 16.96 25.98
CA GLY A 579 -28.65 17.19 26.99
C GLY A 579 -27.22 17.44 26.49
N GLY A 580 -26.79 18.70 26.57
CA GLY A 580 -25.37 19.06 26.53
C GLY A 580 -24.61 18.47 27.71
N GLY A 581 -23.48 17.83 27.42
CA GLY A 581 -22.51 17.38 28.40
C GLY A 581 -21.11 17.47 27.78
N GLU A 582 -20.22 18.20 28.45
CA GLU A 582 -18.80 18.24 28.14
C GLU A 582 -18.25 16.81 28.07
N GLY A 583 -17.42 16.54 27.06
CA GLY A 583 -16.81 15.22 26.87
C GLY A 583 -15.94 14.82 28.07
N PRO A 584 -15.75 13.51 28.30
CA PRO A 584 -15.05 13.02 29.47
C PRO A 584 -13.57 13.47 29.47
N SER A 585 -13.09 13.88 30.63
CA SER A 585 -11.68 14.20 30.86
C SER A 585 -10.81 12.94 30.72
N MET A 586 -9.52 13.12 30.39
CA MET A 586 -8.53 12.03 30.26
C MET A 586 -8.47 11.12 31.51
N GLN A 587 -8.82 11.64 32.69
CA GLN A 587 -8.87 10.86 33.93
C GLN A 587 -10.03 9.85 33.94
N GLN A 588 -11.18 10.19 33.33
CA GLN A 588 -12.35 9.30 33.24
C GLN A 588 -12.15 8.17 32.21
N LEU A 589 -11.21 8.32 31.27
CA LEU A 589 -10.80 7.26 30.35
C LEU A 589 -9.83 6.26 31.00
N LEU A 590 -9.13 6.66 32.05
CA LEU A 590 -8.19 5.79 32.78
C LEU A 590 -8.87 4.93 33.86
N ASP A 591 -10.07 5.31 34.30
CA ASP A 591 -10.90 4.52 35.22
C ASP A 591 -11.56 3.29 34.56
N PHE A 592 -11.40 3.10 33.24
CA PHE A 592 -11.88 1.92 32.50
C PHE A 592 -10.90 0.75 32.43
N LEU A 593 -9.74 0.85 33.08
CA LEU A 593 -8.81 -0.27 33.22
C LEU A 593 -9.23 -1.14 34.43
N PRO A 594 -9.49 -2.46 34.25
CA PRO A 594 -9.80 -3.31 35.39
C PRO A 594 -8.57 -3.43 36.28
N SER A 595 -8.72 -2.93 37.51
CA SER A 595 -7.81 -3.22 38.62
C SER A 595 -7.88 -4.72 38.93
N SER A 596 -6.73 -5.38 38.80
CA SER A 596 -6.53 -6.74 39.27
C SER A 596 -6.63 -6.80 40.79
N GLY A 597 -7.58 -7.57 41.33
CA GLY A 597 -7.63 -7.82 42.77
C GLY A 597 -8.83 -8.62 43.30
N GLY A 598 -8.72 -9.96 43.26
CA GLY A 598 -8.91 -10.79 44.47
C GLY A 598 -10.30 -11.31 44.86
N SER A 599 -10.38 -12.66 44.92
CA SER A 599 -11.23 -13.51 45.79
C SER A 599 -12.74 -13.49 45.55
N GLY A 600 -13.53 -14.56 45.62
CA GLY A 600 -13.38 -15.93 46.12
C GLY A 600 -14.78 -16.41 46.58
N LYS A 601 -15.04 -17.72 46.51
CA LYS A 601 -16.26 -18.46 46.96
C LYS A 601 -17.47 -18.29 46.01
N GLY A 602 -18.21 -19.29 45.57
CA GLY A 602 -18.45 -20.67 46.03
C GLY A 602 -19.98 -20.89 45.99
N GLY A 603 -20.51 -21.90 45.31
CA GLY A 603 -21.97 -22.12 45.32
C GLY A 603 -22.58 -23.09 44.30
N LYS A 604 -22.60 -24.37 44.68
CA LYS A 604 -23.56 -25.45 44.39
C LYS A 604 -24.66 -25.27 43.31
N ALA A 605 -24.63 -26.21 42.36
CA ALA A 605 -25.69 -27.12 41.89
C ALA A 605 -27.18 -26.67 41.91
N LYS A 606 -27.84 -26.78 40.74
CA LYS A 606 -29.18 -27.39 40.67
C LYS A 606 -29.47 -28.03 39.31
N LYS A 607 -29.85 -29.30 39.42
CA LYS A 607 -30.40 -30.25 38.45
C LYS A 607 -31.79 -29.78 38.01
N LYS A 608 -32.11 -29.78 36.72
CA LYS A 608 -33.49 -29.99 36.26
C LYS A 608 -33.54 -30.71 34.91
N LYS A 609 -34.49 -31.64 34.86
CA LYS A 609 -34.69 -32.76 33.94
C LYS A 609 -36.10 -32.57 33.36
N SER A 610 -36.28 -32.76 32.05
CA SER A 610 -37.52 -33.09 31.29
C SER A 610 -37.45 -32.39 29.93
N GLY A 611 -37.80 -32.96 28.78
CA GLY A 611 -38.41 -34.21 28.36
C GLY A 611 -38.50 -34.11 26.81
N SER A 612 -38.09 -35.13 26.06
CA SER A 612 -38.97 -36.09 25.37
C SER A 612 -40.07 -35.48 24.48
N GLY A 613 -39.93 -35.69 23.17
CA GLY A 613 -40.94 -35.58 22.12
C GLY A 613 -40.24 -35.32 20.78
N GLY A 614 -40.31 -36.12 19.73
CA GLY A 614 -41.20 -37.21 19.37
C GLY A 614 -41.70 -36.96 17.93
N GLY A 615 -41.43 -37.91 17.01
CA GLY A 615 -41.99 -37.97 15.64
C GLY A 615 -41.22 -37.14 14.61
N GLY A 616 -40.84 -37.62 13.42
CA GLY A 616 -41.35 -38.74 12.63
C GLY A 616 -41.75 -38.20 11.25
N GLY A 617 -41.22 -38.74 10.15
CA GLY A 617 -41.76 -38.48 8.81
C GLY A 617 -40.74 -38.47 7.67
N ARG A 618 -40.62 -39.61 6.99
CA ARG A 618 -40.03 -39.79 5.64
C ARG A 618 -41.07 -39.44 4.56
N LYS A 619 -40.56 -39.26 3.33
CA LYS A 619 -41.23 -39.11 2.01
C LYS A 619 -41.64 -37.65 1.74
N LYS A 620 -41.29 -37.02 0.62
CA LYS A 620 -41.04 -37.49 -0.75
C LYS A 620 -39.75 -36.97 -1.35
#